data_AF-A0A3N1AU54-F1
#
_entry.id   AF-A0A3N1AU54-F1
#
_cell.length_a   1.000
_cell.length_b   1.000
_cell.length_c   1.000
_cell.angle_alpha   90.00
_cell.angle_beta   90.00
_cell.angle_gamma   90.00
#
_symmetry.space_group_name_H-M   'P 1'
#
loop_
_entity.id
_entity.type
_entity.pdbx_description
1 polymer ?
#
loop_
_entity_poly.entity_id
_entity_poly.type
_entity_poly.pdbx_seq_one_letter_code
_entity_poly.pdbx_strand_id
1 'polypeptide(L)'
;MTAAATPSSPLPSDTPVCSGCATVSEQVREGHPWCDVCGWYLVYDPDHSDWTSFAERKYRRRAADYERRVTASAEQVHRASAALRDRVPDGWRVSACQHGDGAIHTVDIRPPTGTIDATACLTPPDDDGGWHVRVHNRAQRIDFPLYRAGGARAASFASPGDALDAAVNALRVEIAGATTRR
;
A
#
# COMPACT_ATOMS: atom_id res chain seq x y z
N MET A 1 -32.04 -34.51 1.88
CA MET A 1 -31.37 -33.25 1.51
C MET A 1 -30.02 -33.62 0.94
N THR A 2 -29.93 -33.70 -0.38
CA THR A 2 -28.77 -34.19 -1.12
C THR A 2 -27.85 -33.00 -1.38
N ALA A 3 -26.65 -33.00 -0.81
CA ALA A 3 -25.66 -31.96 -1.06
C ALA A 3 -25.17 -32.07 -2.50
N ALA A 4 -25.37 -31.00 -3.28
CA ALA A 4 -24.85 -30.89 -4.63
C ALA A 4 -23.32 -30.76 -4.57
N ALA A 5 -22.62 -31.68 -5.25
CA ALA A 5 -21.19 -31.59 -5.47
C ALA A 5 -20.91 -30.39 -6.39
N THR A 6 -20.10 -29.45 -5.91
CA THR A 6 -19.56 -28.35 -6.72
C THR A 6 -18.71 -28.94 -7.85
N PRO A 7 -18.89 -28.53 -9.12
CA PRO A 7 -18.10 -29.05 -10.22
C PRO A 7 -16.64 -28.61 -10.08
N SER A 8 -15.76 -29.59 -9.94
CA SER A 8 -14.30 -29.42 -10.01
C SER A 8 -13.93 -28.94 -11.42
N SER A 9 -13.40 -27.72 -11.51
CA SER A 9 -12.75 -27.26 -12.74
C SER A 9 -11.64 -28.25 -13.13
N PRO A 10 -11.55 -28.69 -14.40
CA PRO A 10 -10.49 -29.59 -14.83
C PRO A 10 -9.14 -28.87 -14.68
N LEU A 11 -8.26 -29.47 -13.87
CA LEU A 11 -6.86 -29.06 -13.75
C LEU A 11 -6.14 -29.36 -15.09
N PRO A 12 -5.14 -28.56 -15.49
CA PRO A 12 -4.29 -28.90 -16.62
C PRO A 12 -3.69 -30.30 -16.43
N SER A 13 -3.48 -31.02 -17.53
CA SER A 13 -3.04 -32.42 -17.63
C SER A 13 -1.62 -32.71 -17.12
N ASP A 14 -1.10 -31.87 -16.23
CA ASP A 14 0.26 -31.96 -15.70
C ASP A 14 0.22 -32.50 -14.27
N THR A 15 0.97 -33.58 -14.05
CA THR A 15 1.15 -34.18 -12.74
C THR A 15 1.58 -33.11 -11.73
N PRO A 16 0.90 -32.94 -10.57
CA PRO A 16 1.25 -31.89 -9.63
C PRO A 16 2.68 -32.05 -9.09
N VAL A 17 3.52 -31.02 -9.24
CA VAL A 17 4.92 -31.03 -8.75
C VAL A 17 5.13 -29.90 -7.76
N CYS A 18 5.43 -30.23 -6.50
CA CYS A 18 5.62 -29.23 -5.45
C CYS A 18 6.79 -28.28 -5.78
N SER A 19 6.51 -26.98 -5.91
CA SER A 19 7.54 -25.96 -6.18
C SER A 19 8.56 -25.79 -5.05
N GLY A 20 8.22 -26.20 -3.82
CA GLY A 20 9.13 -26.13 -2.67
C GLY A 20 10.19 -27.22 -2.61
N CYS A 21 9.89 -28.43 -3.09
CA CYS A 21 10.81 -29.58 -3.01
C CYS A 21 11.00 -30.35 -4.33
N ALA A 22 10.41 -29.85 -5.43
CA ALA A 22 10.39 -30.48 -6.75
C ALA A 22 9.86 -31.92 -6.78
N THR A 23 9.17 -32.37 -5.74
CA THR A 23 8.64 -33.74 -5.68
C THR A 23 7.27 -33.80 -6.36
N VAL A 24 7.09 -34.83 -7.20
CA VAL A 24 5.81 -35.17 -7.80
C VAL A 24 4.84 -35.62 -6.70
N SER A 25 3.68 -34.99 -6.65
CA SER A 25 2.61 -35.35 -5.72
C SER A 25 1.75 -36.45 -6.34
N GLU A 26 1.85 -37.64 -5.76
CA GLU A 26 1.01 -38.79 -6.11
C GLU A 26 -0.22 -38.91 -5.19
N GLN A 27 -0.26 -38.13 -4.11
CA GLN A 27 -1.33 -38.15 -3.12
C GLN A 27 -2.36 -37.05 -3.33
N VAL A 28 -3.62 -37.40 -3.11
CA VAL A 28 -4.74 -36.46 -3.02
C VAL A 28 -5.38 -36.59 -1.64
N ARG A 29 -5.49 -35.48 -0.91
CA ARG A 29 -6.17 -35.38 0.39
C ARG A 29 -7.27 -34.34 0.27
N GLU A 30 -8.48 -34.69 0.70
CA GLU A 30 -9.64 -33.77 0.67
C GLU A 30 -9.90 -33.13 -0.71
N GLY A 31 -9.59 -33.88 -1.79
CA GLY A 31 -9.76 -33.41 -3.17
C GLY A 31 -8.65 -32.52 -3.71
N HIS A 32 -7.58 -32.28 -2.94
CA HIS A 32 -6.42 -31.48 -3.36
C HIS A 32 -5.13 -32.31 -3.38
N PRO A 33 -4.22 -32.08 -4.35
CA PRO A 33 -2.91 -32.72 -4.33
C PRO A 33 -2.14 -32.35 -3.05
N TRP A 34 -1.40 -33.31 -2.51
CA TRP A 34 -0.69 -33.19 -1.24
C TRP A 34 0.81 -33.51 -1.42
N CYS A 35 1.66 -32.66 -0.87
CA CYS A 35 3.10 -32.91 -0.83
C CYS A 35 3.51 -33.53 0.52
N ASP A 36 3.92 -34.80 0.53
CA ASP A 36 4.37 -35.47 1.76
C ASP A 36 5.70 -34.95 2.30
N VAL A 37 6.57 -34.44 1.42
CA VAL A 37 7.87 -33.88 1.82
C VAL A 37 7.70 -32.55 2.54
N CYS A 38 6.85 -31.67 2.02
CA CYS A 38 6.65 -30.33 2.59
C CYS A 38 5.48 -30.24 3.57
N GLY A 39 4.57 -31.22 3.58
CA GLY A 39 3.45 -31.25 4.50
C GLY A 39 2.36 -30.21 4.21
N TRP A 40 2.10 -29.90 2.95
CA TRP A 40 1.04 -28.94 2.56
C TRP A 40 0.25 -29.38 1.33
N TYR A 41 -0.97 -28.84 1.23
CA TYR A 41 -1.80 -28.94 0.02
C TYR A 41 -1.22 -28.08 -1.10
N LEU A 42 -1.21 -28.64 -2.30
CA LEU A 42 -0.77 -27.98 -3.52
C LEU A 42 -1.96 -27.40 -4.27
N VAL A 43 -1.74 -26.22 -4.83
CA VAL A 43 -2.65 -25.53 -5.73
C VAL A 43 -1.86 -25.01 -6.92
N TYR A 44 -2.41 -25.15 -8.11
CA TYR A 44 -1.80 -24.63 -9.32
C TYR A 44 -1.87 -23.09 -9.32
N ASP A 45 -0.73 -22.44 -9.50
CA ASP A 45 -0.61 -21.01 -9.67
C ASP A 45 -0.44 -20.69 -11.16
N PRO A 46 -1.50 -20.22 -11.86
CA PRO A 46 -1.43 -20.01 -13.30
C PRO A 46 -0.45 -18.91 -13.70
N ASP A 47 -0.21 -17.93 -12.81
CA ASP A 47 0.67 -16.80 -13.09
C ASP A 47 2.15 -17.22 -13.16
N HIS A 48 2.50 -18.31 -12.47
CA HIS A 48 3.86 -18.86 -12.40
C HIS A 48 3.96 -20.24 -13.07
N SER A 49 2.83 -20.79 -13.54
CA SER A 49 2.72 -22.12 -14.13
C SER A 49 3.31 -23.25 -13.25
N ASP A 50 3.21 -23.13 -11.92
CA ASP A 50 3.74 -24.10 -10.96
C ASP A 50 2.68 -24.56 -9.94
N TRP A 51 2.95 -25.67 -9.24
CA TRP A 51 2.11 -26.12 -8.12
C TRP A 51 2.75 -25.74 -6.79
N THR A 52 2.07 -24.91 -6.02
CA THR A 52 2.61 -24.31 -4.79
C THR A 52 1.61 -24.42 -3.63
N SER A 53 2.00 -23.99 -2.42
CA SER A 53 1.06 -23.96 -1.29
C SER A 53 0.03 -22.83 -1.45
N PHE A 54 -1.14 -22.96 -0.81
CA PHE A 54 -2.13 -21.88 -0.78
C PHE A 54 -1.57 -20.57 -0.19
N ALA A 55 -0.74 -20.68 0.85
CA ALA A 55 -0.11 -19.53 1.50
C ALA A 55 0.83 -18.80 0.53
N GLU A 56 1.68 -19.56 -0.18
CA GLU A 56 2.62 -19.03 -1.15
C GLU A 56 1.90 -18.39 -2.35
N ARG A 57 0.90 -19.06 -2.93
CA ARG A 57 0.09 -18.47 -4.01
C ARG A 57 -0.57 -17.15 -3.59
N LYS A 58 -1.10 -17.09 -2.36
CA LYS A 58 -1.71 -15.87 -1.81
C LYS A 58 -0.66 -14.78 -1.57
N TYR A 59 0.54 -15.15 -1.11
CA TYR A 59 1.66 -14.24 -0.93
C TYR A 59 2.09 -13.63 -2.27
N ARG A 60 2.37 -14.46 -3.29
CA ARG A 60 2.77 -14.01 -4.63
C ARG A 60 1.76 -13.05 -5.25
N ARG A 61 0.47 -13.36 -5.14
CA ARG A 61 -0.61 -12.46 -5.60
C ARG A 61 -0.57 -11.10 -4.92
N ARG A 62 -0.47 -11.09 -3.59
CA ARG A 62 -0.36 -9.84 -2.82
C ARG A 62 0.90 -9.06 -3.16
N ALA A 63 2.02 -9.75 -3.39
CA ALA A 63 3.28 -9.13 -3.80
C ALA A 63 3.13 -8.46 -5.17
N ALA A 64 2.54 -9.17 -6.15
CA ALA A 64 2.28 -8.62 -7.48
C ALA A 64 1.26 -7.47 -7.46
N ASP A 65 0.19 -7.58 -6.66
CA ASP A 65 -0.77 -6.48 -6.44
C ASP A 65 -0.07 -5.25 -5.84
N TYR A 66 0.79 -5.48 -4.85
CA TYR A 66 1.52 -4.41 -4.18
C TYR A 66 2.54 -3.74 -5.11
N GLU A 67 3.29 -4.50 -5.90
CA GLU A 67 4.20 -3.97 -6.91
C GLU A 67 3.46 -3.10 -7.93
N ARG A 68 2.32 -3.56 -8.45
CA ARG A 68 1.44 -2.75 -9.31
C ARG A 68 1.04 -1.43 -8.65
N ARG A 69 0.69 -1.47 -7.36
CA ARG A 69 0.34 -0.27 -6.57
C ARG A 69 1.53 0.67 -6.40
N VAL A 70 2.73 0.16 -6.16
CA VAL A 70 3.96 0.97 -6.08
C VAL A 70 4.20 1.69 -7.41
N THR A 71 4.19 0.97 -8.53
CA THR A 71 4.35 1.57 -9.87
C THR A 71 3.28 2.62 -10.16
N ALA A 72 2.01 2.31 -9.93
CA ALA A 72 0.91 3.24 -10.16
C ALA A 72 1.00 4.48 -9.25
N SER A 73 1.46 4.31 -8.00
CA SER A 73 1.63 5.42 -7.06
C SER A 73 2.69 6.41 -7.54
N ALA A 74 3.79 5.92 -8.16
CA ALA A 74 4.85 6.76 -8.68
C ALA A 74 4.32 7.75 -9.72
N GLU A 75 3.56 7.25 -10.70
CA GLU A 75 2.96 8.09 -11.74
C GLU A 75 1.98 9.13 -11.18
N GLN A 76 1.13 8.73 -10.24
CA GLN A 76 0.16 9.63 -9.60
C GLN A 76 0.87 10.73 -8.81
N VAL A 77 1.88 10.38 -8.03
CA VAL A 77 2.65 11.31 -7.19
C VAL A 77 3.48 12.27 -8.04
N HIS A 78 4.12 11.80 -9.11
CA HIS A 78 4.87 12.68 -10.00
C HIS A 78 3.94 13.72 -10.67
N ARG A 79 2.79 13.29 -11.18
CA ARG A 79 1.79 14.21 -11.75
C ARG A 79 1.26 15.20 -10.70
N ALA A 80 0.91 14.72 -9.51
CA ALA A 80 0.41 15.56 -8.43
C ALA A 80 1.45 16.58 -7.97
N SER A 81 2.71 16.16 -7.73
CA SER A 81 3.78 17.07 -7.29
C SER A 81 4.07 18.17 -8.32
N ALA A 82 3.99 17.86 -9.62
CA ALA A 82 4.10 18.86 -10.66
C ALA A 82 2.93 19.86 -10.62
N ALA A 83 1.69 19.37 -10.50
CA ALA A 83 0.50 20.22 -10.45
C ALA A 83 0.41 21.09 -9.18
N LEU A 84 1.01 20.65 -8.07
CA LEU A 84 0.98 21.37 -6.79
C LEU A 84 2.09 22.41 -6.65
N ARG A 85 3.09 22.41 -7.54
CA ARG A 85 4.29 23.27 -7.42
C ARG A 85 3.96 24.74 -7.33
N ASP A 86 2.97 25.21 -8.10
CA ASP A 86 2.59 26.62 -8.14
C ASP A 86 1.49 26.96 -7.12
N ARG A 87 1.03 25.98 -6.34
CA ARG A 87 -0.01 26.12 -5.31
C ARG A 87 0.53 26.10 -3.89
N VAL A 88 1.76 25.61 -3.69
CA VAL A 88 2.37 25.62 -2.36
C VAL A 88 2.65 27.05 -1.89
N PRO A 89 2.48 27.36 -0.59
CA PRO A 89 2.77 28.70 -0.08
C PRO A 89 4.25 29.07 -0.25
N ASP A 90 4.53 30.37 -0.30
CA ASP A 90 5.89 30.89 -0.45
C ASP A 90 6.85 30.33 0.62
N GLY A 91 8.01 29.86 0.16
CA GLY A 91 9.04 29.25 1.00
C GLY A 91 8.79 27.80 1.39
N TRP A 92 7.61 27.24 1.08
CA TRP A 92 7.32 25.82 1.27
C TRP A 92 7.86 25.01 0.08
N ARG A 93 8.08 23.71 0.30
CA ARG A 93 8.55 22.79 -0.74
C ARG A 93 7.58 21.66 -0.94
N VAL A 94 7.40 21.26 -2.19
CA VAL A 94 6.68 20.05 -2.58
C VAL A 94 7.62 19.13 -3.37
N SER A 95 7.62 17.83 -3.05
CA SER A 95 8.45 16.85 -3.75
C SER A 95 7.78 15.48 -3.81
N ALA A 96 7.89 14.81 -4.96
CA ALA A 96 7.64 13.38 -5.05
C ALA A 96 8.72 12.62 -4.28
N CYS A 97 8.33 11.68 -3.43
CA CYS A 97 9.25 10.91 -2.58
C CYS A 97 8.86 9.43 -2.54
N GLN A 98 9.87 8.58 -2.39
CA GLN A 98 9.72 7.18 -2.01
C GLN A 98 10.56 6.98 -0.74
N HIS A 99 9.90 6.63 0.37
CA HIS A 99 10.55 6.62 1.70
C HIS A 99 11.30 5.31 2.00
N GLY A 100 11.44 4.44 1.01
CA GLY A 100 12.15 3.17 1.08
C GLY A 100 11.92 2.36 -0.19
N ASP A 101 12.80 1.40 -0.47
CA ASP A 101 12.60 0.52 -1.62
C ASP A 101 11.29 -0.27 -1.48
N GLY A 102 10.54 -0.35 -2.58
CA GLY A 102 9.20 -0.91 -2.61
C GLY A 102 8.14 -0.14 -1.80
N ALA A 103 8.42 1.02 -1.22
CA ALA A 103 7.37 1.80 -0.55
C ALA A 103 6.45 2.49 -1.56
N ILE A 104 5.17 2.66 -1.19
CA ILE A 104 4.24 3.53 -1.93
C ILE A 104 4.81 4.95 -1.98
N HIS A 105 4.79 5.56 -3.17
CA HIS A 105 5.25 6.93 -3.34
C HIS A 105 4.29 7.90 -2.66
N THR A 106 4.83 9.02 -2.18
CA THR A 106 4.05 10.12 -1.57
C THR A 106 4.48 11.47 -2.13
N VAL A 107 3.57 12.44 -2.07
CA VAL A 107 3.95 13.85 -2.22
C VAL A 107 4.28 14.40 -0.83
N ASP A 108 5.53 14.76 -0.62
CA ASP A 108 5.99 15.42 0.61
C ASP A 108 5.79 16.93 0.50
N ILE A 109 5.23 17.53 1.54
CA ILE A 109 5.11 18.98 1.73
C ILE A 109 5.93 19.36 2.96
N ARG A 110 6.88 20.26 2.76
CA ARG A 110 7.80 20.72 3.81
C ARG A 110 7.61 22.21 4.05
N PRO A 111 7.44 22.63 5.32
CA PRO A 111 7.44 24.05 5.66
C PRO A 111 8.85 24.66 5.46
N PRO A 112 8.99 26.00 5.53
CA PRO A 112 10.27 26.66 5.43
C PRO A 112 11.27 26.12 6.47
N THR A 113 12.54 26.03 6.07
CA THR A 113 13.60 25.53 6.95
C THR A 113 13.67 26.34 8.25
N GLY A 114 13.77 25.64 9.37
CA GLY A 114 13.91 26.26 10.70
C GLY A 114 12.60 26.60 11.40
N THR A 115 11.44 26.45 10.75
CA THR A 115 10.14 26.68 11.40
C THR A 115 9.73 25.50 12.30
N ILE A 116 9.79 24.28 11.78
CA ILE A 116 9.53 23.04 12.51
C ILE A 116 10.22 21.86 11.80
N ASP A 117 10.62 20.83 12.55
CA ASP A 117 11.03 19.54 11.96
C ASP A 117 9.81 18.63 11.78
N ALA A 118 8.98 18.97 10.80
CA ALA A 118 7.81 18.21 10.41
C ALA A 118 7.64 18.17 8.89
N THR A 119 7.00 17.13 8.38
CA THR A 119 6.67 16.96 6.96
C THR A 119 5.27 16.38 6.86
N ALA A 120 4.45 16.91 5.94
CA ALA A 120 3.18 16.29 5.60
C ALA A 120 3.36 15.43 4.34
N CYS A 121 2.88 14.20 4.37
CA CYS A 121 2.96 13.25 3.28
C CYS A 121 1.55 12.98 2.75
N LEU A 122 1.36 13.18 1.45
CA LEU A 122 0.15 12.87 0.72
C LEU A 122 0.31 11.50 0.07
N THR A 123 -0.49 10.54 0.50
CA THR A 123 -0.58 9.22 -0.12
C THR A 123 -1.62 9.26 -1.24
N PRO A 124 -1.29 8.81 -2.46
CA PRO A 124 -2.25 8.76 -3.56
C PRO A 124 -3.42 7.83 -3.26
N PRO A 125 -4.57 8.02 -3.92
CA PRO A 125 -5.72 7.14 -3.77
C PRO A 125 -5.37 5.70 -4.16
N ASP A 126 -5.96 4.76 -3.43
CA ASP A 126 -6.12 3.36 -3.85
C ASP A 126 -7.48 3.17 -4.54
N ASP A 127 -7.81 1.91 -4.88
CA ASP A 127 -8.98 1.56 -5.70
C ASP A 127 -10.33 2.03 -5.11
N ASP A 128 -10.39 2.29 -3.79
CA ASP A 128 -11.61 2.64 -3.05
C ASP A 128 -11.57 4.03 -2.42
N GLY A 129 -10.52 4.83 -2.70
CA GLY A 129 -10.11 5.93 -1.83
C GLY A 129 -9.90 7.29 -2.49
N GLY A 130 -9.65 8.27 -1.62
CA GLY A 130 -9.14 9.58 -1.99
C GLY A 130 -7.68 9.72 -1.56
N TRP A 131 -7.11 10.91 -1.78
CA TRP A 131 -5.82 11.26 -1.21
C TRP A 131 -5.89 11.26 0.31
N HIS A 132 -4.87 10.71 0.96
CA HIS A 132 -4.74 10.71 2.41
C HIS A 132 -3.56 11.58 2.84
N VAL A 133 -3.68 12.22 4.00
CA VAL A 133 -2.61 13.08 4.54
C VAL A 133 -2.14 12.52 5.87
N ARG A 134 -0.83 12.38 6.01
CA ARG A 134 -0.15 12.10 7.28
C ARG A 134 0.83 13.22 7.61
N VAL A 135 0.97 13.55 8.89
CA VAL A 135 1.98 14.49 9.37
C VAL A 135 3.00 13.71 10.19
N HIS A 136 4.24 13.79 9.74
CA HIS A 136 5.38 13.23 10.43
C HIS A 136 6.12 14.36 11.16
N ASN A 137 5.90 14.49 12.46
CA ASN A 137 6.57 15.45 13.34
C ASN A 137 7.76 14.77 14.03
N ARG A 138 8.97 14.97 13.49
CA ARG A 138 10.19 14.33 13.99
C ARG A 138 10.63 14.88 15.33
N ALA A 139 10.40 16.17 15.59
CA ALA A 139 10.70 16.79 16.87
C ALA A 139 9.93 16.11 18.02
N GLN A 140 8.69 15.70 17.77
CA GLN A 140 7.85 14.99 18.75
C GLN A 140 7.93 13.45 18.63
N ARG A 141 8.55 12.93 17.56
CA ARG A 141 8.55 11.50 17.19
C ARG A 141 7.13 10.94 17.02
N ILE A 142 6.23 11.75 16.47
CA ILE A 142 4.83 11.37 16.23
C ILE A 142 4.58 11.36 14.72
N ASP A 143 3.90 10.32 14.26
CA ASP A 143 3.36 10.22 12.92
C ASP A 143 1.86 9.95 13.03
N PHE A 144 1.04 10.85 12.48
CA PHE A 144 -0.41 10.76 12.59
C PHE A 144 -1.11 11.07 11.28
N PRO A 145 -2.16 10.31 10.91
CA PRO A 145 -3.04 10.72 9.82
C PRO A 145 -3.89 11.90 10.25
N LEU A 146 -4.33 12.70 9.28
CA LEU A 146 -5.46 13.60 9.53
C LEU A 146 -6.72 12.75 9.65
N TYR A 147 -7.53 13.01 10.67
CA TYR A 147 -8.76 12.26 10.93
C TYR A 147 -9.99 12.98 10.40
N ARG A 148 -11.02 12.22 10.02
CA ARG A 148 -12.36 12.77 9.79
C ARG A 148 -12.89 13.38 11.09
N ALA A 149 -13.58 14.51 10.97
CA ALA A 149 -14.27 15.12 12.11
C ALA A 149 -15.21 14.11 12.76
N GLY A 150 -15.12 13.97 14.10
CA GLY A 150 -15.98 13.09 14.87
C GLY A 150 -15.67 11.59 14.79
N GLY A 151 -14.52 11.16 14.27
CA GLY A 151 -14.18 9.73 14.22
C GLY A 151 -12.69 9.41 14.17
N ALA A 152 -12.36 8.12 14.36
CA ALA A 152 -10.99 7.59 14.34
C ALA A 152 -10.52 7.13 12.94
N ARG A 153 -11.22 7.53 11.88
CA ARG A 153 -10.86 7.16 10.50
C ARG A 153 -10.02 8.26 9.86
N ALA A 154 -9.00 7.87 9.11
CA ALA A 154 -8.23 8.81 8.29
C ALA A 154 -9.16 9.57 7.33
N ALA A 155 -8.94 10.88 7.21
CA ALA A 155 -9.60 11.72 6.23
C ALA A 155 -9.12 11.36 4.82
N SER A 156 -10.06 11.35 3.87
CA SER A 156 -9.81 11.18 2.45
C SER A 156 -10.23 12.44 1.72
N PHE A 157 -9.42 12.85 0.74
CA PHE A 157 -9.58 14.07 -0.04
C PHE A 157 -9.75 13.72 -1.51
N ALA A 158 -10.71 14.33 -2.20
CA ALA A 158 -11.04 13.96 -3.58
C ALA A 158 -9.91 14.33 -4.56
N SER A 159 -9.17 15.39 -4.26
CA SER A 159 -8.09 15.89 -5.12
C SER A 159 -6.77 16.07 -4.36
N PRO A 160 -5.63 16.07 -5.06
CA PRO A 160 -4.34 16.40 -4.45
C PRO A 160 -4.29 17.85 -3.94
N GLY A 161 -5.10 18.75 -4.52
CA GLY A 161 -5.23 20.13 -4.07
C GLY A 161 -5.88 20.25 -2.70
N ASP A 162 -7.00 19.55 -2.48
CA ASP A 162 -7.68 19.56 -1.18
C ASP A 162 -6.80 18.92 -0.09
N ALA A 163 -6.06 17.86 -0.46
CA ALA A 163 -5.09 17.24 0.42
C ALA A 163 -3.91 18.18 0.76
N LEU A 164 -3.44 18.98 -0.21
CA LEU A 164 -2.42 20.02 0.01
C LEU A 164 -2.92 21.07 0.99
N ASP A 165 -4.14 21.59 0.79
CA ASP A 165 -4.70 22.63 1.65
C ASP A 165 -4.85 22.13 3.10
N ALA A 166 -5.31 20.88 3.27
CA ALA A 166 -5.39 20.22 4.56
C ALA A 166 -4.00 20.00 5.21
N ALA A 167 -3.02 19.56 4.43
CA ALA A 167 -1.65 19.35 4.89
C ALA A 167 -0.97 20.65 5.34
N VAL A 168 -1.11 21.73 4.56
CA VAL A 168 -0.58 23.05 4.91
C VAL A 168 -1.24 23.57 6.17
N ASN A 169 -2.56 23.43 6.31
CA ASN A 169 -3.27 23.83 7.52
C ASN A 169 -2.77 23.06 8.75
N ALA A 170 -2.63 21.74 8.65
CA ALA A 170 -2.11 20.91 9.74
C ALA A 170 -0.69 21.31 10.16
N LEU A 171 0.21 21.54 9.19
CA LEU A 171 1.57 22.01 9.47
C LEU A 171 1.60 23.41 10.09
N ARG A 172 0.70 24.32 9.69
CA ARG A 172 0.56 25.64 10.34
C ARG A 172 0.13 25.53 11.80
N VAL A 173 -0.78 24.62 12.13
CA VAL A 173 -1.18 24.34 13.52
C VAL A 173 0.01 23.82 14.33
N GLU A 174 0.79 22.89 13.77
CA GLU A 174 1.99 22.37 14.43
C GLU A 174 3.06 23.47 14.65
N ILE A 175 3.25 24.35 13.67
CA ILE A 175 4.14 25.52 13.79
C ILE A 175 3.68 26.43 14.93
N ALA A 176 2.40 26.80 14.95
CA ALA A 176 1.85 27.67 16.01
C ALA A 176 2.02 27.02 17.39
N GLY A 177 1.71 25.73 17.52
CA GLY A 177 1.88 24.98 18.76
C GLY A 177 3.34 24.80 19.19
N ALA A 178 4.30 24.82 18.25
CA ALA A 178 5.73 24.83 18.58
C ALA A 178 6.20 26.19 19.09
N THR A 179 5.66 27.29 18.56
CA THR A 179 5.95 28.65 19.04
C THR A 179 5.45 28.87 20.47
N THR A 180 4.27 28.36 20.83
CA THR A 180 3.71 28.51 22.19
C THR A 180 4.44 27.70 23.26
N ARG A 181 5.17 26.64 22.88
CA ARG A 181 5.90 25.76 23.81
C ARG A 181 7.34 26.22 24.09
N ARG A 182 7.82 27.26 23.42
CA ARG A 182 9.12 27.90 23.66
C ARG A 182 8.97 29.05 24.65
#